data_AF-A0A7C4VA83-F1
#
_entry.id   AF-A0A7C4VA83-F1
#
_cell.length_a   1.000
_cell.length_b   1.000
_cell.length_c   1.000
_cell.angle_alpha   90.00
_cell.angle_beta   90.00
_cell.angle_gamma   90.00
#
_symmetry.space_group_name_H-M   'P 1'
#
loop_
_entity.id
_entity.type
_entity.pdbx_description
1 polymer ?
#
loop_
_entity_poly.entity_id
_entity_poly.type
_entity_poly.pdbx_seq_one_letter_code
_entity_poly.pdbx_strand_id
1 'polypeptide(L)'
;GEGTLGRQIQSGISEFTILDGRTHRTIPLRLEIFKIEISGHSDRRELMNFIKNCQPRPRKVIVNHGEASRSMDFARTVHQQFKIETICPRNLDTIRLR
;
A
#
# COMPACT_ATOMS: atom_id res chain seq x y z
N GLY A 1 -0.19 -7.49 -5.36
CA GLY A 1 -1.10 -6.33 -5.21
C GLY A 1 -2.52 -6.80 -4.97
N GLU A 2 -3.42 -5.92 -4.57
CA GLU A 2 -4.85 -6.27 -4.48
C GLU A 2 -5.37 -6.76 -5.84
N GLY A 3 -6.25 -7.77 -5.84
CA GLY A 3 -6.75 -8.42 -7.07
C GLY A 3 -5.79 -9.37 -7.80
N THR A 4 -4.52 -9.47 -7.37
CA THR A 4 -3.57 -10.42 -7.98
C THR A 4 -3.76 -11.85 -7.46
N LEU A 5 -3.47 -12.85 -8.29
CA LEU A 5 -3.47 -14.26 -7.88
C LEU A 5 -2.57 -14.48 -6.65
N GLY A 6 -1.39 -13.86 -6.62
CA GLY A 6 -0.48 -13.95 -5.46
C GLY A 6 -1.09 -13.43 -4.16
N ARG A 7 -1.92 -12.36 -4.22
CA ARG A 7 -2.66 -11.89 -3.05
C ARG A 7 -3.76 -12.85 -2.65
N GLN A 8 -4.45 -13.47 -3.60
CA GLN A 8 -5.48 -14.48 -3.30
C GLN A 8 -4.86 -15.73 -2.65
N ILE A 9 -3.73 -16.21 -3.18
CA ILE A 9 -2.94 -17.31 -2.59
C ILE A 9 -2.52 -16.95 -1.16
N GLN A 10 -1.97 -15.75 -0.95
CA GLN A 10 -1.60 -15.26 0.38
C GLN A 10 -2.79 -15.13 1.33
N SER A 11 -3.99 -14.86 0.82
CA SER A 11 -5.24 -14.82 1.58
C SER A 11 -5.83 -16.20 1.90
N GLY A 12 -5.21 -17.29 1.41
CA GLY A 12 -5.56 -18.66 1.80
C GLY A 12 -6.60 -19.34 0.92
N ILE A 13 -6.70 -19.00 -0.37
CA ILE A 13 -7.55 -19.77 -1.30
C ILE A 13 -7.08 -21.23 -1.37
N SER A 14 -8.03 -22.17 -1.45
CA SER A 14 -7.76 -23.60 -1.58
C SER A 14 -7.61 -24.06 -3.04
N GLU A 15 -8.08 -23.26 -3.99
CA GLU A 15 -8.02 -23.54 -5.42
C GLU A 15 -8.06 -22.23 -6.23
N PHE A 16 -7.53 -22.26 -7.45
CA PHE A 16 -7.60 -21.14 -8.37
C PHE A 16 -7.86 -21.62 -9.80
N THR A 17 -8.47 -20.76 -10.61
CA THR A 17 -8.80 -21.05 -12.01
C THR A 17 -7.83 -20.33 -12.94
N ILE A 18 -7.29 -21.06 -13.92
CA ILE A 18 -6.50 -20.49 -15.01
C ILE A 18 -7.23 -20.65 -16.34
N LEU A 19 -6.91 -19.77 -17.28
CA LEU A 19 -7.35 -19.91 -18.67
C LEU A 19 -6.37 -20.86 -19.39
N ASP A 20 -6.89 -21.96 -19.92
CA ASP A 20 -6.14 -22.95 -20.70
C ASP A 20 -6.70 -22.94 -22.14
N GLY A 21 -6.14 -22.09 -22.98
CA GLY A 21 -6.66 -21.83 -24.32
C GLY A 21 -8.06 -21.20 -24.31
N ARG A 22 -9.09 -21.97 -24.68
CA ARG A 22 -10.51 -21.54 -24.68
C ARG A 22 -11.30 -22.04 -23.47
N THR A 23 -10.72 -22.88 -22.62
CA THR A 23 -11.40 -23.48 -21.47
C THR A 23 -10.83 -22.94 -20.17
N HIS A 24 -11.66 -22.95 -19.13
CA HIS A 24 -11.23 -22.64 -17.77
C HIS A 24 -10.90 -23.94 -17.05
N ARG A 25 -9.76 -23.97 -16.37
CA ARG A 25 -9.32 -25.12 -15.57
C ARG A 25 -9.09 -24.70 -14.13
N THR A 26 -9.74 -25.38 -13.19
CA THR A 26 -9.54 -25.20 -11.75
C THR A 26 -8.43 -26.12 -11.24
N ILE A 27 -7.52 -25.57 -10.44
CA ILE A 27 -6.36 -26.26 -9.90
C ILE A 27 -6.40 -26.17 -8.36
N PRO A 28 -6.39 -27.31 -7.64
CA PRO A 28 -6.32 -27.30 -6.19
C PRO A 28 -4.91 -26.91 -5.70
N LEU A 29 -4.84 -26.05 -4.70
CA LEU A 29 -3.60 -25.61 -4.07
C LEU A 29 -3.31 -26.47 -2.82
N ARG A 30 -2.43 -27.46 -2.97
CA ARG A 30 -2.02 -28.38 -1.88
C ARG A 30 -0.63 -28.12 -1.32
N LEU A 31 -0.01 -27.02 -1.74
CA LEU A 31 1.31 -26.63 -1.29
C LEU A 31 1.21 -25.80 0.00
N GLU A 32 2.23 -25.90 0.85
CA GLU A 32 2.37 -25.02 2.00
C GLU A 32 2.74 -23.60 1.53
N ILE A 33 2.09 -22.60 2.11
CA ILE A 33 2.24 -21.19 1.71
C ILE A 33 2.98 -20.45 2.81
N PHE A 34 4.20 -20.04 2.51
CA PHE A 34 4.99 -19.18 3.40
C PHE A 34 5.03 -17.75 2.88
N LYS A 35 4.94 -16.80 3.81
CA LYS A 35 5.07 -15.38 3.53
C LYS A 35 6.30 -14.83 4.24
N ILE A 36 7.27 -14.40 3.46
CA ILE A 36 8.44 -13.67 3.95
C ILE A 36 8.33 -12.25 3.41
N GLU A 37 8.28 -11.26 4.30
CA GLU A 37 8.17 -9.84 3.92
C GLU A 37 9.56 -9.23 3.75
N ILE A 38 10.11 -9.34 2.54
CA ILE A 38 11.28 -8.56 2.12
C ILE A 38 10.78 -7.60 1.05
N SER A 39 10.81 -6.30 1.34
CA SER A 39 10.41 -5.28 0.39
C SER A 39 11.45 -4.17 0.33
N GLY A 40 11.59 -3.54 -0.83
CA GLY A 40 12.36 -2.30 -0.97
C GLY A 40 11.60 -1.05 -0.51
N HIS A 41 10.43 -1.21 0.12
CA HIS A 41 9.64 -0.11 0.63
C HIS A 41 9.96 0.13 2.10
N SER A 42 10.05 1.41 2.46
CA SER A 42 10.19 1.81 3.84
C SER A 42 8.98 1.40 4.66
N ASP A 43 9.24 0.89 5.85
CA ASP A 43 8.18 0.58 6.81
C ASP A 43 7.56 1.86 7.39
N ARG A 44 6.52 1.71 8.22
CA ARG A 44 5.83 2.85 8.83
C ARG A 44 6.78 3.72 9.67
N ARG A 45 7.70 3.11 10.42
CA ARG A 45 8.63 3.81 11.31
C ARG A 45 9.66 4.60 10.51
N GLU A 46 10.18 4.00 9.46
CA GLU A 46 11.11 4.60 8.52
C GLU A 46 10.47 5.80 7.79
N LEU A 47 9.22 5.68 7.33
CA LEU A 47 8.48 6.81 6.73
C LEU A 47 8.28 7.96 7.71
N MET A 48 7.95 7.68 8.98
CA MET A 48 7.82 8.72 10.00
C MET A 48 9.17 9.38 10.31
N ASN A 49 10.25 8.60 10.34
CA ASN A 49 11.61 9.11 10.54
C ASN A 49 12.05 9.97 9.35
N PHE A 50 11.70 9.58 8.12
CA PHE A 50 11.98 10.36 6.91
C PHE A 50 11.37 11.77 7.00
N ILE A 51 10.10 11.88 7.40
CA ILE A 51 9.43 13.17 7.59
C ILE A 51 10.06 13.96 8.74
N LYS A 52 10.38 13.29 9.86
CA LYS A 52 11.01 13.91 11.03
C LYS A 52 12.36 14.55 10.69
N ASN A 53 13.15 13.89 9.85
CA ASN A 53 14.51 14.29 9.51
C ASN A 53 14.59 15.16 8.24
N CYS A 54 13.45 15.45 7.61
CA CYS A 54 13.40 16.25 6.39
C CYS A 54 13.76 17.72 6.68
N GLN A 55 14.79 18.22 6.00
CA GLN A 55 15.32 19.58 6.15
C GLN A 55 15.39 20.27 4.77
N PRO A 56 14.81 21.46 4.59
CA PRO A 56 13.98 22.21 5.55
C PRO A 56 12.67 21.48 5.87
N ARG A 57 12.10 21.77 7.05
CA ARG A 57 10.84 21.16 7.49
C ARG A 57 9.74 21.45 6.47
N PRO A 58 9.04 20.43 5.94
CA PRO A 58 8.02 20.64 4.93
C PRO A 58 6.81 21.38 5.52
N ARG A 59 6.23 22.30 4.74
CA ARG A 59 4.98 22.99 5.08
C ARG A 59 3.74 22.13 4.84
N LYS A 60 3.82 21.23 3.87
CA LYS A 60 2.74 20.33 3.43
C LYS A 60 3.30 18.97 3.07
N VAL A 61 2.60 17.90 3.44
CA VAL A 61 2.91 16.51 3.08
C VAL A 61 1.75 15.93 2.29
N ILE A 62 2.05 15.32 1.14
CA ILE A 62 1.06 14.67 0.28
C ILE A 62 1.33 13.18 0.31
N VAL A 63 0.40 12.39 0.85
CA VAL A 63 0.50 10.94 0.96
C VAL A 63 -0.19 10.31 -0.25
N ASN A 64 0.50 9.42 -0.93
CA ASN A 64 -0.01 8.67 -2.08
C ASN A 64 0.62 7.27 -2.13
N HIS A 65 0.29 6.48 -3.15
CA HIS A 65 0.89 5.19 -3.48
C HIS A 65 0.81 4.18 -2.32
N GLY A 66 -0.42 3.93 -1.88
CA GLY A 66 -0.75 2.93 -0.87
C GLY A 66 -2.24 2.61 -0.91
N GLU A 67 -2.64 1.52 -0.26
CA GLU A 67 -4.05 1.20 -0.03
C GLU A 67 -4.77 2.40 0.61
N ALA A 68 -5.97 2.75 0.13
CA ALA A 68 -6.65 3.99 0.51
C ALA A 68 -6.79 4.17 2.04
N SER A 69 -7.11 3.09 2.76
CA SER A 69 -7.22 3.08 4.22
C SER A 69 -5.88 3.35 4.90
N ARG A 70 -4.79 2.72 4.43
CA ARG A 70 -3.44 2.90 4.99
C ARG A 70 -2.88 4.28 4.71
N SER A 71 -3.10 4.81 3.51
CA SER A 71 -2.68 6.15 3.13
C SER A 71 -3.38 7.22 3.99
N MET A 72 -4.70 7.09 4.20
CA MET A 72 -5.44 7.99 5.10
C MET A 72 -5.01 7.88 6.56
N ASP A 73 -4.76 6.67 7.06
CA ASP A 73 -4.29 6.46 8.43
C ASP A 73 -2.89 7.05 8.66
N PHE A 74 -1.99 6.85 7.70
CA PHE A 74 -0.65 7.43 7.73
C PHE A 74 -0.71 8.96 7.68
N ALA A 75 -1.50 9.54 6.78
CA ALA A 75 -1.70 10.99 6.69
C ALA A 75 -2.20 11.58 8.02
N ARG A 76 -3.16 10.92 8.67
CA ARG A 76 -3.68 11.31 10.00
C ARG A 76 -2.58 11.31 11.05
N THR A 77 -1.75 10.26 11.06
CA THR A 77 -0.64 10.11 12.02
C THR A 77 0.41 11.20 11.83
N VAL A 78 0.80 11.48 10.59
CA VAL A 78 1.74 12.55 10.24
C VAL A 78 1.21 13.91 10.73
N HIS A 79 -0.07 14.20 10.46
CA HIS A 79 -0.69 15.44 10.91
C HIS A 79 -0.72 15.56 12.44
N GLN A 80 -1.11 14.49 13.15
CA GLN A 80 -1.19 14.50 14.61
C GLN A 80 0.18 14.68 15.27
N GLN A 81 1.20 13.99 14.77
CA GLN A 81 2.53 13.97 15.37
C GLN A 81 3.37 15.20 15.02
N PHE A 82 3.30 15.68 13.77
CA PHE A 82 4.15 16.78 13.30
C PHE A 82 3.39 18.11 13.17
N LYS A 83 2.06 18.13 13.28
CA LYS A 83 1.26 19.35 13.07
C LYS A 83 1.53 20.01 11.70
N ILE A 84 1.84 19.20 10.69
CA ILE A 84 2.06 19.62 9.30
C ILE A 84 0.76 19.40 8.52
N GLU A 85 0.41 20.31 7.62
CA GLU A 85 -0.72 20.12 6.70
C GLU A 85 -0.48 18.83 5.90
N THR A 86 -1.36 17.84 6.03
CA THR A 86 -1.18 16.53 5.40
C THR A 86 -2.43 16.17 4.62
N ILE A 87 -2.26 15.79 3.36
CA ILE A 87 -3.37 15.47 2.45
C ILE A 87 -3.13 14.13 1.76
N CYS A 88 -4.22 13.38 1.56
CA CYS A 88 -4.22 12.11 0.84
C CYS A 88 -5.22 12.24 -0.33
N PRO A 89 -4.79 12.81 -1.48
CA PRO A 89 -5.67 13.04 -2.61
C PRO A 89 -6.18 11.73 -3.21
N ARG A 90 -7.35 11.81 -3.83
CA ARG A 90 -7.88 10.76 -4.70
C ARG A 90 -7.40 10.99 -6.12
N ASN A 91 -7.49 9.95 -6.95
CA ASN A 91 -7.26 10.11 -8.38
C ASN A 91 -8.19 11.20 -8.93
N LEU A 92 -7.64 12.08 -9.78
CA LEU A 92 -8.30 13.26 -10.36
C LEU A 92 -8.47 14.46 -9.41
N ASP A 93 -8.07 14.38 -8.15
CA ASP A 93 -8.00 15.56 -7.29
C ASP A 93 -6.88 16.51 -7.76
N THR A 94 -7.13 17.82 -7.67
CA THR A 94 -6.14 18.85 -7.95
C THR A 94 -5.77 19.57 -6.66
N ILE A 95 -4.46 19.64 -6.38
CA ILE A 95 -3.93 20.34 -5.21
C ILE A 95 -3.22 21.60 -5.70
N ARG A 96 -3.68 22.76 -5.23
CA ARG A 96 -2.97 24.02 -5.46
C ARG A 96 -1.87 24.19 -4.43
N LEU A 97 -0.62 24.24 -4.88
CA LEU A 97 0.53 24.64 -4.07
C LEU A 97 0.66 26.17 -4.17
N ARG A 98 0.88 26.83 -3.04
CA ARG A 98 1.14 28.27 -2.93
C ARG A 98 2.38 28.49 -2.07
#